data_AF-A0A952PP78-F1
#
_entry.id   AF-A0A952PP78-F1
#
_cell.length_a   1.000
_cell.length_b   1.000
_cell.length_c   1.000
_cell.angle_alpha   90.00
_cell.angle_beta   90.00
_cell.angle_gamma   90.00
#
_symmetry.space_group_name_H-M   'P 1'
#
loop_
_entity.id
_entity.type
_entity.pdbx_description
1 polymer ?
#
loop_
_entity_poly.entity_id
_entity_poly.type
_entity_poly.pdbx_seq_one_letter_code
_entity_poly.pdbx_strand_id
1 'polypeptide(L)'
;MSKFLTRATLAAAFLLNAGAALADEIQSTTVESSTPLAKRSTSVKTKTDASGSSTSVKKENATLDGANSTTFKAKAGPNGASVSKEKKAVRQNLDGSVSSAKSEEKHEVDAAGSTHKKTEAAQTVGADGSSTSVKTEKTKTE
;
A
#
# COMPACT_ATOMS: atom_id res chain seq x y z
N MET A 1 27.76 -67.50 -21.89
CA MET A 1 27.09 -66.59 -22.84
C MET A 1 25.60 -66.92 -22.86
N SER A 2 24.75 -66.01 -22.40
CA SER A 2 23.36 -65.80 -22.87
C SER A 2 22.69 -64.80 -21.92
N LYS A 3 22.08 -63.78 -22.51
CA LYS A 3 21.51 -62.60 -21.86
C LYS A 3 20.07 -62.90 -21.41
N PHE A 4 19.71 -62.55 -20.18
CA PHE A 4 18.33 -62.35 -19.79
C PHE A 4 18.07 -60.86 -19.57
N LEU A 5 17.21 -60.33 -20.43
CA LEU A 5 16.57 -59.03 -20.35
C LEU A 5 15.32 -59.21 -19.47
N THR A 6 15.02 -58.30 -18.52
CA THR A 6 13.70 -57.66 -18.33
C THR A 6 13.71 -56.69 -17.13
N ARG A 7 13.47 -55.43 -17.49
CA ARG A 7 12.98 -54.23 -16.79
C ARG A 7 12.36 -54.41 -15.39
N ALA A 8 12.76 -53.53 -14.44
CA ALA A 8 11.89 -52.59 -13.73
C ALA A 8 12.56 -52.08 -12.44
N THR A 9 12.98 -50.81 -12.41
CA THR A 9 12.94 -49.95 -11.20
C THR A 9 13.10 -48.51 -11.63
N LEU A 10 12.00 -48.02 -12.23
CA LEU A 10 11.62 -46.62 -12.19
C LEU A 10 11.30 -46.30 -10.71
N ALA A 11 12.19 -45.63 -9.99
CA ALA A 11 11.91 -44.83 -8.78
C ALA A 11 13.20 -44.56 -7.99
N ALA A 12 13.87 -43.42 -8.24
CA ALA A 12 14.68 -42.72 -7.23
C ALA A 12 15.31 -41.44 -7.80
N ALA A 13 14.49 -40.51 -8.30
CA ALA A 13 14.91 -39.11 -8.42
C ALA A 13 13.71 -38.13 -8.40
N PHE A 14 12.56 -38.58 -7.90
CA PHE A 14 11.34 -37.76 -7.78
C PHE A 14 11.22 -37.13 -6.37
N LEU A 15 12.35 -36.91 -5.67
CA LEU A 15 12.35 -36.52 -4.26
C LEU A 15 13.17 -35.27 -3.92
N LEU A 16 13.71 -34.53 -4.90
CA LEU A 16 14.35 -33.22 -4.62
C LEU A 16 13.95 -32.16 -5.63
N ASN A 17 12.68 -31.79 -5.59
CA ASN A 17 12.24 -30.40 -5.54
C ASN A 17 10.71 -30.46 -5.63
N ALA A 18 10.09 -30.79 -4.50
CA ALA A 18 8.89 -30.05 -4.14
C ALA A 18 9.33 -28.58 -4.04
N GLY A 19 9.43 -27.91 -5.19
CA GLY A 19 9.30 -26.48 -5.25
C GLY A 19 7.92 -26.24 -4.65
N ALA A 20 7.89 -25.93 -3.36
CA ALA A 20 6.77 -25.26 -2.78
C ALA A 20 6.65 -23.97 -3.58
N ALA A 21 5.87 -24.04 -4.66
CA ALA A 21 5.26 -22.88 -5.24
C ALA A 21 4.38 -22.35 -4.11
N LEU A 22 4.97 -21.51 -3.24
CA LEU A 22 4.22 -20.57 -2.45
C LEU A 22 3.48 -19.75 -3.50
N ALA A 23 2.23 -20.12 -3.76
CA ALA A 23 1.41 -19.36 -4.69
C ALA A 23 1.32 -17.95 -4.12
N ASP A 24 1.69 -16.94 -4.90
CA ASP A 24 1.47 -15.55 -4.53
C ASP A 24 -0.05 -15.37 -4.27
N GLU A 25 -0.42 -15.10 -3.02
CA GLU A 25 -1.80 -14.87 -2.65
C GLU A 25 -2.09 -13.38 -2.71
N ILE A 26 -3.05 -12.97 -3.53
CA ILE A 26 -3.56 -11.61 -3.56
C ILE A 26 -5.05 -11.67 -3.26
N GLN A 27 -5.48 -11.00 -2.19
CA GLN A 27 -6.89 -10.80 -1.90
C GLN A 27 -7.21 -9.31 -1.91
N SER A 28 -8.36 -8.96 -2.46
CA SER A 28 -8.86 -7.59 -2.42
C SER A 28 -10.36 -7.57 -2.19
N THR A 29 -10.80 -6.67 -1.31
CA THR A 29 -12.20 -6.43 -1.03
C THR A 29 -12.45 -4.94 -1.02
N THR A 30 -13.48 -4.49 -1.72
CA THR A 30 -13.89 -3.09 -1.73
C THR A 30 -15.37 -3.00 -1.39
N VAL A 31 -15.71 -2.11 -0.47
CA VAL A 31 -17.08 -1.76 -0.11
C VAL A 31 -17.29 -0.30 -0.45
N GLU A 32 -18.31 -0.03 -1.27
CA GLU A 32 -18.65 1.32 -1.71
C GLU A 32 -20.10 1.66 -1.37
N SER A 33 -20.34 2.92 -1.06
CA SER A 33 -21.67 3.47 -0.86
C SER A 33 -21.71 4.84 -1.53
N SER A 34 -22.80 5.12 -2.24
CA SER A 34 -22.99 6.39 -2.92
C SER A 34 -24.40 6.91 -2.74
N THR A 35 -24.48 8.23 -2.66
CA THR A 35 -25.69 9.04 -2.69
C THR A 35 -25.47 10.16 -3.72
N PRO A 36 -26.50 10.88 -4.15
CA PRO A 36 -26.32 12.02 -5.07
C PRO A 36 -25.32 13.07 -4.58
N LEU A 37 -25.17 13.22 -3.26
CA LEU A 37 -24.34 14.28 -2.66
C LEU A 37 -23.02 13.78 -2.07
N ALA A 38 -22.81 12.46 -1.98
CA ALA A 38 -21.63 11.90 -1.34
C ALA A 38 -21.29 10.48 -1.82
N LYS A 39 -20.00 10.16 -1.86
CA LYS A 39 -19.47 8.82 -2.12
C LYS A 39 -18.50 8.41 -1.01
N ARG A 40 -18.57 7.16 -0.57
CA ARG A 40 -17.67 6.55 0.40
C ARG A 40 -17.18 5.21 -0.10
N SER A 41 -15.89 4.93 0.05
CA SER A 41 -15.28 3.66 -0.32
C SER A 41 -14.30 3.22 0.75
N THR A 42 -14.26 1.93 1.04
CA THR A 42 -13.17 1.29 1.78
C THR A 42 -12.68 0.09 0.98
N SER A 43 -11.41 0.11 0.61
CA SER A 43 -10.75 -0.99 -0.09
C SER A 43 -9.64 -1.55 0.78
N VAL A 44 -9.59 -2.87 0.92
CA VAL A 44 -8.54 -3.63 1.59
C VAL A 44 -7.89 -4.53 0.55
N LYS A 45 -6.57 -4.45 0.42
CA LYS A 45 -5.78 -5.33 -0.43
C LYS A 45 -4.68 -5.98 0.38
N THR A 46 -4.62 -7.29 0.39
CA THR A 46 -3.52 -8.06 0.96
C THR A 46 -2.76 -8.76 -0.17
N LYS A 47 -1.44 -8.83 -0.03
CA LYS A 47 -0.56 -9.62 -0.90
C LYS A 47 0.44 -10.35 -0.02
N THR A 48 0.58 -11.65 -0.22
CA THR A 48 1.60 -12.47 0.41
C THR A 48 2.36 -13.22 -0.68
N ASP A 49 3.69 -13.11 -0.64
CA ASP A 49 4.62 -13.79 -1.54
C ASP A 49 5.88 -14.20 -0.78
N ALA A 50 6.86 -14.78 -1.47
CA ALA A 50 8.13 -15.18 -0.86
C ALA A 50 8.93 -14.01 -0.25
N SER A 51 8.66 -12.76 -0.66
CA SER A 51 9.30 -11.55 -0.11
C SER A 51 8.59 -11.00 1.14
N GLY A 52 7.47 -11.61 1.55
CA GLY A 52 6.74 -11.27 2.76
C GLY A 52 5.25 -10.98 2.50
N SER A 53 4.62 -10.31 3.47
CA SER A 53 3.21 -9.93 3.38
C SER A 53 3.05 -8.41 3.40
N SER A 54 2.03 -7.92 2.69
CA SER A 54 1.66 -6.51 2.67
C SER A 54 0.14 -6.35 2.69
N THR A 55 -0.32 -5.32 3.39
CA THR A 55 -1.73 -4.95 3.50
C THR A 55 -1.88 -3.47 3.22
N SER A 56 -2.83 -3.10 2.37
CA SER A 56 -3.19 -1.72 2.08
C SER A 56 -4.68 -1.52 2.34
N VAL A 57 -5.01 -0.58 3.24
CA VAL A 57 -6.40 -0.17 3.50
C VAL A 57 -6.56 1.27 3.03
N LYS A 58 -7.37 1.48 1.99
CA LYS A 58 -7.69 2.79 1.44
C LYS A 58 -9.13 3.14 1.79
N LYS A 59 -9.34 4.26 2.48
CA LYS A 59 -10.64 4.84 2.76
C LYS A 59 -10.78 6.12 1.96
N GLU A 60 -11.90 6.30 1.28
CA GLU A 60 -12.20 7.49 0.49
C GLU A 60 -13.57 8.03 0.87
N ASN A 61 -13.69 9.34 0.93
CA ASN A 61 -14.95 10.03 1.13
C ASN A 61 -14.96 11.30 0.28
N ALA A 62 -15.94 11.43 -0.59
CA ALA A 62 -16.20 12.62 -1.37
C ALA A 62 -17.60 13.16 -1.05
N THR A 63 -17.70 14.47 -0.95
CA THR A 63 -18.93 15.25 -0.73
C THR A 63 -18.93 16.44 -1.71
N LEU A 64 -19.99 17.23 -1.71
CA LEU A 64 -20.03 18.50 -2.46
C LEU A 64 -18.83 19.41 -2.15
N ASP A 65 -18.47 19.53 -0.87
CA ASP A 65 -17.45 20.48 -0.42
C ASP A 65 -16.00 19.99 -0.63
N GLY A 66 -15.82 18.76 -1.11
CA GLY A 66 -14.48 18.21 -1.36
C GLY A 66 -14.36 16.70 -1.21
N ALA A 67 -13.13 16.22 -1.28
CA ALA A 67 -12.78 14.82 -1.16
C ALA A 67 -11.65 14.62 -0.17
N ASN A 68 -11.65 13.48 0.51
CA ASN A 68 -10.53 13.04 1.32
C ASN A 68 -10.28 11.55 1.13
N SER A 69 -9.03 11.16 1.32
CA SER A 69 -8.64 9.78 1.39
C SER A 69 -7.64 9.55 2.52
N THR A 70 -7.70 8.37 3.12
CA THR A 70 -6.69 7.89 4.06
C THR A 70 -6.26 6.50 3.62
N THR A 71 -4.97 6.32 3.40
CA THR A 71 -4.37 5.03 3.05
C THR A 71 -3.47 4.58 4.17
N PHE A 72 -3.68 3.38 4.69
CA PHE A 72 -2.76 2.68 5.57
C PHE A 72 -2.07 1.60 4.77
N LYS A 73 -0.75 1.48 4.87
CA LYS A 73 0.02 0.40 4.27
C LYS A 73 0.90 -0.23 5.32
N ALA A 74 0.85 -1.54 5.44
CA ALA A 74 1.79 -2.32 6.24
C ALA A 74 2.51 -3.30 5.30
N LYS A 75 3.80 -3.51 5.53
CA LYS A 75 4.60 -4.53 4.86
C LYS A 75 5.52 -5.16 5.89
N ALA A 76 5.68 -6.47 5.85
CA ALA A 76 6.66 -7.20 6.65
C ALA A 76 7.28 -8.30 5.80
N GLY A 77 8.59 -8.47 5.90
CA GLY A 77 9.34 -9.48 5.14
C GLY A 77 10.76 -9.66 5.67
N PRO A 78 11.61 -10.41 4.93
CA PRO A 78 12.99 -10.70 5.35
C PRO A 78 13.85 -9.44 5.57
N ASN A 79 13.51 -8.35 4.89
CA ASN A 79 14.21 -7.07 4.93
C ASN A 79 13.63 -6.10 5.98
N GLY A 80 12.80 -6.58 6.90
CA GLY A 80 12.17 -5.77 7.94
C GLY A 80 10.69 -5.49 7.70
N ALA A 81 10.17 -4.54 8.46
CA ALA A 81 8.77 -4.15 8.46
C ALA A 81 8.60 -2.64 8.29
N SER A 82 7.55 -2.23 7.61
CA SER A 82 7.16 -0.83 7.54
C SER A 82 5.66 -0.67 7.68
N VAL A 83 5.26 0.42 8.32
CA VAL A 83 3.89 0.89 8.37
C VAL A 83 3.87 2.34 7.91
N SER A 84 2.93 2.68 7.04
CA SER A 84 2.74 4.05 6.60
C SER A 84 1.27 4.43 6.56
N LYS A 85 1.04 5.72 6.75
CA LYS A 85 -0.26 6.35 6.71
C LYS A 85 -0.16 7.57 5.82
N GLU A 86 -0.96 7.60 4.76
CA GLU A 86 -1.12 8.74 3.88
C GLU A 86 -2.54 9.30 4.08
N LYS A 87 -2.66 10.61 4.25
CA LYS A 87 -3.92 11.35 4.19
C LYS A 87 -3.85 12.32 3.04
N LYS A 88 -4.91 12.41 2.25
CA LYS A 88 -5.11 13.44 1.23
C LYS A 88 -6.46 14.09 1.45
N ALA A 89 -6.54 15.39 1.23
CA ALA A 89 -7.79 16.13 1.22
C ALA A 89 -7.73 17.18 0.11
N VAL A 90 -8.86 17.39 -0.55
CA VAL A 90 -9.11 18.49 -1.47
C VAL A 90 -10.43 19.12 -1.06
N ARG A 91 -10.49 20.44 -0.99
CA ARG A 91 -11.68 21.18 -0.58
C ARG A 91 -11.85 22.43 -1.42
N GLN A 92 -13.10 22.77 -1.70
CA GLN A 92 -13.46 24.08 -2.19
C GLN A 92 -13.64 25.01 -1.00
N ASN A 93 -13.10 26.21 -1.10
CA ASN A 93 -13.23 27.24 -0.09
C ASN A 93 -14.32 28.24 -0.51
N LEU A 94 -14.88 28.95 0.47
CA LEU A 94 -15.97 29.89 0.23
C LEU A 94 -15.56 31.10 -0.65
N ASP A 95 -14.27 31.43 -0.66
CA ASP A 95 -13.68 32.49 -1.48
C ASP A 95 -13.44 32.07 -2.95
N GLY A 96 -13.89 30.87 -3.35
CA GLY A 96 -13.71 30.33 -4.70
C GLY A 96 -12.36 29.67 -4.94
N SER A 97 -11.47 29.66 -3.94
CA SER A 97 -10.19 28.94 -4.04
C SER A 97 -10.35 27.44 -3.79
N VAL A 98 -9.36 26.65 -4.23
CA VAL A 98 -9.29 25.21 -4.00
C VAL A 98 -8.02 24.87 -3.23
N SER A 99 -8.18 24.20 -2.09
CA SER A 99 -7.05 23.74 -1.28
C SER A 99 -6.89 22.23 -1.38
N SER A 100 -5.64 21.78 -1.47
CA SER A 100 -5.26 20.39 -1.32
C SER A 100 -4.25 20.25 -0.18
N ALA A 101 -4.35 19.17 0.57
CA ALA A 101 -3.42 18.83 1.64
C ALA A 101 -3.08 17.35 1.55
N LYS A 102 -1.81 17.03 1.79
CA LYS A 102 -1.27 15.68 1.84
C LYS A 102 -0.41 15.55 3.10
N SER A 103 -0.60 14.49 3.85
CA SER A 103 0.25 14.13 4.98
C SER A 103 0.64 12.67 4.85
N GLU A 104 1.92 12.38 5.01
CA GLU A 104 2.48 11.04 5.05
C GLU A 104 3.24 10.85 6.35
N GLU A 105 3.04 9.70 6.98
CA GLU A 105 3.82 9.25 8.11
C GLU A 105 4.25 7.80 7.84
N LYS A 106 5.54 7.52 7.94
CA LYS A 106 6.13 6.19 7.71
C LYS A 106 7.01 5.83 8.90
N HIS A 107 6.86 4.61 9.40
CA HIS A 107 7.76 3.95 10.32
C HIS A 107 8.31 2.71 9.61
N GLU A 108 9.62 2.50 9.69
CA GLU A 108 10.31 1.37 9.07
C GLU A 108 11.37 0.85 10.02
N VAL A 109 11.38 -0.46 10.22
CA VAL A 109 12.33 -1.16 11.09
C VAL A 109 12.97 -2.26 10.28
N ASP A 110 14.29 -2.27 10.23
CA ASP A 110 15.08 -3.27 9.53
C ASP A 110 16.33 -3.64 10.34
N ALA A 111 17.28 -4.34 9.72
CA ALA A 111 18.53 -4.71 10.37
C ALA A 111 19.43 -3.51 10.71
N ALA A 112 19.21 -2.35 10.10
CA ALA A 112 19.98 -1.12 10.32
C ALA A 112 19.40 -0.23 11.42
N GLY A 113 18.18 -0.50 11.90
CA GLY A 113 17.55 0.22 13.01
C GLY A 113 16.10 0.61 12.73
N SER A 114 15.65 1.69 13.36
CA SER A 114 14.29 2.22 13.20
C SER A 114 14.33 3.61 12.57
N THR A 115 13.48 3.85 11.58
CA THR A 115 13.30 5.16 10.96
C THR A 115 11.85 5.62 11.05
N HIS A 116 11.69 6.88 11.41
CA HIS A 116 10.41 7.60 11.38
C HIS A 116 10.53 8.77 10.41
N LYS A 117 9.59 8.86 9.47
CA LYS A 117 9.49 9.97 8.52
C LYS A 117 8.09 10.53 8.51
N LYS A 118 7.98 11.85 8.63
CA LYS A 118 6.73 12.60 8.50
C LYS A 118 6.89 13.68 7.44
N THR A 119 5.98 13.71 6.48
CA THR A 119 5.90 14.72 5.42
C THR A 119 4.51 15.33 5.41
N GLU A 120 4.43 16.65 5.28
CA GLU A 120 3.19 17.39 5.10
C GLU A 120 3.36 18.32 3.91
N ALA A 121 2.36 18.38 3.05
CA ALA A 121 2.32 19.29 1.92
C ALA A 121 0.92 19.87 1.79
N ALA A 122 0.81 21.14 1.48
CA ALA A 122 -0.44 21.79 1.17
C ALA A 122 -0.26 22.73 -0.02
N GLN A 123 -1.32 22.88 -0.82
CA GLN A 123 -1.37 23.81 -1.93
C GLN A 123 -2.75 24.44 -2.00
N THR A 124 -2.81 25.75 -2.19
CA THR A 124 -4.05 26.47 -2.44
C THR A 124 -3.94 27.20 -3.77
N VAL A 125 -4.95 27.07 -4.61
CA VAL A 125 -5.10 27.81 -5.86
C VAL A 125 -6.24 28.80 -5.69
N GLY A 126 -5.95 30.09 -5.79
CA GLY A 126 -6.92 31.18 -5.70
C GLY A 126 -7.91 31.18 -6.87
N ALA A 127 -9.04 31.87 -6.70
CA ALA A 127 -10.02 32.04 -7.78
C ALA A 127 -9.45 32.80 -9.00
N ASP A 128 -8.41 33.60 -8.77
CA ASP A 128 -7.64 34.31 -9.78
C ASP A 128 -6.56 33.45 -10.46
N GLY A 129 -6.42 32.18 -10.07
CA GLY A 129 -5.41 31.26 -10.57
C GLY A 129 -4.04 31.40 -9.90
N SER A 130 -3.87 32.31 -8.93
CA SER A 130 -2.66 32.37 -8.11
C SER A 130 -2.51 31.10 -7.29
N SER A 131 -1.28 30.74 -6.88
CA SER A 131 -1.09 29.56 -6.05
C SER A 131 -0.06 29.75 -4.95
N THR A 132 -0.32 29.12 -3.81
CA THR A 132 0.61 29.02 -2.69
C THR A 132 0.83 27.54 -2.37
N SER A 133 2.07 27.18 -2.02
CA SER A 133 2.40 25.81 -1.63
C SER A 133 3.31 25.81 -0.41
N VAL A 134 3.11 24.84 0.47
CA VAL A 134 3.91 24.65 1.68
C VAL A 134 4.27 23.17 1.75
N LYS A 135 5.54 22.86 2.03
CA LYS A 135 6.01 21.50 2.28
C LYS A 135 6.89 21.48 3.54
N THR A 136 6.60 20.54 4.42
CA THR A 136 7.36 20.27 5.65
C THR A 136 7.77 18.80 5.66
N GLU A 137 9.01 18.52 6.02
CA GLU A 137 9.55 17.16 6.10
C GLU A 137 10.39 17.02 7.36
N LYS A 138 10.16 15.94 8.12
CA LYS A 138 10.94 15.59 9.32
C LYS A 138 11.30 14.11 9.25
N THR A 139 12.52 13.78 9.62
CA THR A 139 13.01 12.39 9.69
C THR A 139 13.80 12.20 10.97
N LYS A 140 13.55 11.09 11.66
CA LYS A 140 14.26 10.65 12.85
C LYS A 140 14.71 9.20 12.64
N THR A 141 15.95 8.91 12.99
CA THR A 141 16.52 7.55 12.95
C THR A 141 17.00 7.20 14.35
N GLU A 142 16.73 5.98 14.79
CA GLU A 142 17.10 5.43 16.11
C GLU A 142 17.86 4.12 15.96
#